data_AF-A0A225V8H7-F1
#
_entry.id   AF-A0A225V8H7-F1
#
_cell.length_a   1.000
_cell.length_b   1.000
_cell.length_c   1.000
_cell.angle_alpha   90.00
_cell.angle_beta   90.00
_cell.angle_gamma   90.00
#
_symmetry.space_group_name_H-M   'P 1'
#
loop_
_entity.id
_entity.type
_entity.pdbx_description
1 polymer ?
#
loop_
_entity_poly.entity_id
_entity_poly.type
_entity_poly.pdbx_seq_one_letter_code
_entity_poly.pdbx_strand_id
1 'polypeptide(L)'
;MDYLRGVFGADVDTGTTVGFDDLIAKWKRLTELFSDIHTRLDGLTRIGTITVLAETITIITITEKALLAAFPHLVDGSNNGDGCRKQIVDKLLDQRIVVRGGVRFDRDKTHHRVDKLYTQMDMLSPILHLIRILI
;
A
#
# COMPACT_ATOMS: atom_id res chain seq x y z
N MET A 1 -20.11 0.84 -4.96
CA MET A 1 -19.82 1.29 -3.58
C MET A 1 -20.78 0.67 -2.57
N ASP A 2 -22.07 0.55 -2.90
CA ASP A 2 -23.09 0.02 -1.99
C ASP A 2 -22.83 -1.42 -1.52
N TYR A 3 -22.27 -2.27 -2.39
CA TYR A 3 -21.85 -3.63 -2.00
C TYR A 3 -20.83 -3.62 -0.84
N LEU A 4 -19.82 -2.74 -0.90
CA LEU A 4 -18.80 -2.67 0.13
C LEU A 4 -19.36 -2.15 1.46
N ARG A 5 -20.38 -1.28 1.44
CA ARG A 5 -21.10 -0.84 2.66
C ARG A 5 -21.85 -1.98 3.36
N GLY A 6 -22.19 -3.04 2.63
CA GLY A 6 -22.76 -4.26 3.22
C GLY A 6 -21.72 -5.19 3.85
N VAL A 7 -20.46 -5.11 3.41
CA VAL A 7 -19.35 -5.95 3.88
C VAL A 7 -18.63 -5.35 5.08
N PHE A 8 -18.44 -4.03 5.09
CA PHE A 8 -17.72 -3.31 6.14
C PHE A 8 -18.68 -2.67 7.14
N GLY A 9 -18.28 -2.64 8.42
CA GLY A 9 -18.93 -1.83 9.44
C GLY A 9 -18.77 -0.34 9.12
N ALA A 10 -19.73 0.48 9.56
CA ALA A 10 -19.65 1.93 9.37
C ALA A 10 -18.38 2.51 10.01
N ASP A 11 -18.00 1.99 11.17
CA ASP A 11 -16.85 2.40 11.98
C ASP A 11 -15.65 1.46 11.82
N VAL A 12 -15.42 0.91 10.61
CA VAL A 12 -14.28 0.01 10.37
C VAL A 12 -12.96 0.69 10.76
N ASP A 13 -12.18 0.04 11.62
CA ASP A 13 -10.86 0.50 12.05
C ASP A 13 -9.76 -0.04 11.13
N THR A 14 -8.92 0.84 10.60
CA THR A 14 -7.78 0.47 9.75
C THR A 14 -6.43 0.48 10.47
N GLY A 15 -6.44 0.81 11.77
CA GLY A 15 -5.26 1.13 12.58
C GLY A 15 -4.71 2.54 12.34
N THR A 16 -5.16 3.21 11.28
CA THR A 16 -4.76 4.59 10.94
C THR A 16 -5.94 5.56 10.85
N THR A 17 -7.13 5.03 10.59
CA THR A 17 -8.39 5.79 10.43
C THR A 17 -9.55 4.91 10.89
N VAL A 18 -10.65 5.53 11.29
CA VAL A 18 -11.90 4.86 11.64
C VAL A 18 -12.98 5.36 10.69
N GLY A 19 -13.69 4.44 10.04
CA GLY A 19 -14.81 4.77 9.18
C GLY A 19 -14.68 4.23 7.76
N PHE A 20 -15.81 3.77 7.19
CA PHE A 20 -15.84 3.25 5.83
C PHE A 20 -15.46 4.30 4.78
N ASP A 21 -15.94 5.53 4.92
CA ASP A 21 -15.66 6.59 3.93
C ASP A 21 -14.18 6.99 3.95
N ASP A 22 -13.53 7.01 5.12
CA ASP A 22 -12.10 7.25 5.25
C ASP A 22 -11.26 6.12 4.65
N LEU A 23 -11.68 4.86 4.83
CA LEU A 23 -11.08 3.71 4.17
C LEU A 23 -11.11 3.87 2.64
N ILE A 24 -12.27 4.23 2.09
CA ILE A 24 -12.43 4.46 0.64
C ILE A 24 -11.57 5.64 0.16
N ALA A 25 -11.52 6.74 0.90
CA ALA A 25 -10.71 7.89 0.55
C ALA A 25 -9.20 7.54 0.53
N LYS A 26 -8.74 6.72 1.48
CA LYS A 26 -7.37 6.19 1.52
C LYS A 26 -7.07 5.31 0.31
N TRP A 27 -7.97 4.39 -0.03
CA TRP A 27 -7.83 3.56 -1.23
C TRP A 27 -7.79 4.39 -2.51
N LYS A 28 -8.67 5.39 -2.63
CA LYS A 28 -8.68 6.30 -3.78
C LYS A 28 -7.34 7.02 -3.94
N ARG A 29 -6.80 7.60 -2.87
CA ARG A 29 -5.47 8.25 -2.87
C ARG A 29 -4.37 7.29 -3.32
N LEU A 30 -4.40 6.04 -2.86
CA LEU A 30 -3.44 5.02 -3.27
C LEU A 30 -3.51 4.74 -4.79
N THR A 31 -4.72 4.55 -5.32
CA THR A 31 -4.92 4.32 -6.77
C THR A 31 -4.62 5.54 -7.63
N GLU A 32 -4.73 6.75 -7.09
CA GLU A 32 -4.31 7.97 -7.78
C GLU A 32 -2.78 8.14 -7.77
N LEU A 33 -2.10 7.63 -6.75
CA LEU A 33 -0.63 7.66 -6.66
C LEU A 33 0.00 6.61 -7.59
N PHE A 34 -0.63 5.44 -7.67
CA PHE A 34 -0.22 4.31 -8.49
C PHE A 34 -1.35 3.94 -9.45
N SER A 35 -1.43 4.61 -10.59
CA SER A 35 -2.52 4.41 -11.56
C SER A 35 -2.54 3.00 -12.18
N ASP A 36 -1.39 2.32 -12.20
CA ASP A 36 -1.22 0.96 -12.70
C ASP A 36 -1.28 -0.12 -11.60
N ILE A 37 -1.70 0.27 -10.38
CA ILE A 37 -1.75 -0.65 -9.24
C ILE A 37 -2.57 -1.89 -9.55
N HIS A 38 -1.92 -3.04 -9.43
CA HIS A 38 -2.54 -4.34 -9.61
C HIS A 38 -2.28 -5.21 -8.39
N THR A 39 -3.32 -5.44 -7.60
CA THR A 39 -3.25 -6.31 -6.43
C THR A 39 -3.90 -7.66 -6.74
N ARG A 40 -3.16 -8.74 -6.49
CA ARG A 40 -3.67 -10.11 -6.55
C ARG A 40 -3.60 -10.76 -5.18
N LEU A 41 -4.54 -11.66 -4.93
CA LEU A 41 -4.52 -12.56 -3.78
C LEU A 41 -3.53 -13.69 -4.06
N ASP A 42 -2.56 -13.88 -3.16
CA ASP A 42 -1.57 -14.97 -3.22
C ASP A 42 -1.99 -16.13 -2.32
N GLY A 43 -2.57 -15.80 -1.15
CA GLY A 43 -2.99 -16.79 -0.16
C GLY A 43 -4.12 -16.26 0.71
N LEU A 44 -4.92 -17.17 1.25
CA LEU A 44 -5.98 -16.84 2.19
C LEU A 44 -5.97 -17.84 3.35
N THR A 45 -5.72 -17.34 4.55
CA THR A 45 -5.64 -18.14 5.77
C THR A 45 -6.72 -17.70 6.74
N ARG A 46 -7.58 -18.63 7.17
CA ARG A 46 -8.56 -18.35 8.22
C ARG A 46 -7.94 -18.58 9.58
N ILE A 47 -8.06 -17.61 10.48
CA ILE A 47 -7.58 -17.70 11.86
C ILE A 47 -8.80 -17.67 12.78
N GLY A 48 -9.10 -18.83 13.39
CA GLY A 48 -10.32 -18.98 14.18
C GLY A 48 -11.59 -18.77 13.34
N THR A 49 -12.63 -18.20 13.95
CA THR A 49 -13.95 -18.04 13.30
C THR A 49 -14.16 -16.68 12.66
N ILE A 50 -13.52 -15.64 13.19
CA ILE A 50 -13.79 -14.24 12.82
C ILE A 50 -12.67 -13.54 12.06
N THR A 51 -11.46 -14.12 12.03
CA THR A 51 -10.30 -13.48 11.40
C THR A 51 -9.92 -14.20 10.11
N VAL A 52 -9.58 -13.41 9.09
CA VAL A 52 -9.03 -13.88 7.82
C VAL A 52 -7.79 -13.06 7.50
N LEU A 53 -6.68 -13.74 7.21
CA LEU A 53 -5.46 -13.14 6.70
C LEU A 53 -5.36 -13.42 5.20
N ALA A 54 -5.32 -12.37 4.41
CA ALA A 54 -5.05 -12.43 2.98
C ALA A 54 -3.61 -12.05 2.73
N GLU A 55 -2.85 -12.92 2.07
CA GLU A 55 -1.53 -12.58 1.53
C GLU A 55 -1.71 -12.01 0.13
N THR A 56 -1.05 -10.89 -0.14
CA THR A 56 -1.23 -10.15 -1.40
C THR A 56 0.10 -9.95 -2.11
N ILE A 57 0.01 -9.93 -3.43
CA ILE A 57 1.07 -9.44 -4.29
C ILE A 57 0.52 -8.23 -5.03
N THR A 58 1.16 -7.09 -4.83
CA THR A 58 0.81 -5.81 -5.44
C THR A 58 1.90 -5.42 -6.42
N ILE A 59 1.52 -5.08 -7.65
CA ILE A 59 2.44 -4.61 -8.68
C ILE A 59 2.14 -3.13 -8.93
N ILE A 60 3.17 -2.30 -8.91
CA ILE A 60 3.07 -0.85 -9.10
C ILE A 60 4.29 -0.35 -9.88
N THR A 61 4.13 0.79 -10.55
CA THR A 61 5.24 1.56 -11.12
C THR A 61 5.59 2.75 -10.23
N ILE A 62 6.88 2.92 -9.94
CA ILE A 62 7.38 4.07 -9.18
C ILE A 62 7.46 5.28 -10.11
N THR A 63 6.42 6.11 -10.10
CA THR A 63 6.37 7.36 -10.88
C THR A 63 7.04 8.50 -10.12
N GLU A 64 7.33 9.61 -10.81
CA GLU A 64 7.80 10.85 -10.17
C GLU A 64 6.83 11.32 -9.07
N LYS A 65 5.52 11.24 -9.32
CA LYS A 65 4.48 11.56 -8.33
C LYS A 65 4.59 10.69 -7.09
N ALA A 66 4.83 9.39 -7.26
CA ALA A 66 5.04 8.46 -6.14
C ALA A 66 6.31 8.78 -5.35
N LEU A 67 7.41 9.11 -6.03
CA LEU A 67 8.66 9.53 -5.39
C LEU A 67 8.50 10.84 -4.62
N LEU A 68 7.85 11.85 -5.20
CA LEU A 68 7.55 13.12 -4.54
C LEU A 68 6.69 12.93 -3.28
N ALA A 69 5.68 12.05 -3.36
CA ALA A 69 4.79 11.80 -2.23
C ALA A 69 5.48 11.04 -1.09
N ALA A 70 6.34 10.07 -1.40
CA ALA A 70 6.98 9.20 -0.40
C ALA A 70 8.31 9.76 0.12
N PHE A 71 9.11 10.37 -0.77
CA PHE A 71 10.47 10.82 -0.50
C PHE A 71 10.71 12.22 -1.12
N PRO A 72 9.99 13.26 -0.67
CA PRO A 72 10.11 14.60 -1.26
C PRO A 72 11.56 15.11 -1.25
N HIS A 73 12.34 14.78 -0.22
CA HIS A 73 13.75 15.14 -0.08
C HIS A 73 14.71 14.49 -1.10
N LEU A 74 14.29 13.41 -1.77
CA LEU A 74 15.06 12.82 -2.87
C LEU A 74 14.88 13.59 -4.19
N VAL A 75 13.72 14.24 -4.36
CA VAL A 75 13.37 14.95 -5.59
C VAL A 75 13.63 16.47 -5.46
N ASP A 76 13.62 17.01 -4.24
CA ASP A 76 13.81 18.44 -4.01
C ASP A 76 15.23 18.89 -4.41
N GLY A 77 15.32 19.70 -5.46
CA GLY A 77 16.56 20.10 -6.13
C GLY A 77 17.38 21.17 -5.41
N SER A 78 17.07 21.47 -4.14
CA SER A 78 17.57 22.66 -3.44
C SER A 78 19.02 22.55 -2.92
N ASN A 79 19.76 21.48 -3.19
CA ASN A 79 21.15 21.38 -2.74
C ASN A 79 22.10 20.86 -3.82
N ASN A 80 23.02 21.74 -4.23
CA ASN A 80 24.01 21.62 -5.31
C ASN A 80 25.11 20.56 -5.06
N GLY A 81 24.81 19.46 -4.35
CA GLY A 81 25.84 18.56 -3.81
C GLY A 81 25.68 17.05 -4.05
N ASP A 82 24.60 16.53 -4.64
CA ASP A 82 24.24 15.13 -4.38
C ASP A 82 24.00 14.27 -5.64
N GLY A 83 25.08 13.99 -6.39
CA GLY A 83 25.04 13.05 -7.52
C GLY A 83 24.49 11.66 -7.14
N CYS A 84 24.59 11.28 -5.86
CA CYS A 84 24.00 10.06 -5.31
C CYS A 84 22.47 10.09 -5.32
N ARG A 85 21.83 11.21 -4.91
CA ARG A 85 20.36 11.34 -4.95
C ARG A 85 19.82 11.24 -6.37
N LYS A 86 20.46 11.92 -7.31
CA LYS A 86 20.08 11.84 -8.73
C LYS A 86 20.15 10.40 -9.24
N GLN A 87 21.23 9.67 -8.92
CA GLN A 87 21.36 8.26 -9.28
C GLN A 87 20.27 7.38 -8.63
N ILE A 88 19.88 7.66 -7.39
CA ILE A 88 18.79 6.95 -6.72
C ILE A 88 17.46 7.23 -7.43
N VAL A 89 17.14 8.49 -7.73
CA VAL A 89 15.93 8.87 -8.46
C VAL A 89 15.90 8.21 -9.84
N ASP A 90 16.98 8.34 -10.62
CA ASP A 90 17.09 7.75 -11.96
C ASP A 90 16.93 6.22 -11.94
N LYS A 91 17.35 5.55 -10.86
CA LYS A 91 17.17 4.10 -10.68
C LYS A 91 15.77 3.70 -10.27
N LEU A 92 15.06 4.54 -9.52
CA LEU A 92 13.73 4.21 -9.01
C LEU A 92 12.64 4.60 -9.99
N LEU A 93 12.83 5.70 -10.72
CA LEU A 93 11.84 6.22 -11.65
C LEU A 93 11.49 5.19 -12.72
N ASP A 94 10.19 5.06 -12.98
CA ASP A 94 9.57 4.14 -13.93
C ASP A 94 9.87 2.65 -13.68
N GLN A 95 10.44 2.30 -12.52
CA GLN A 95 10.62 0.91 -12.15
C GLN A 95 9.29 0.29 -11.73
N ARG A 96 8.98 -0.84 -12.36
CA ARG A 96 7.86 -1.69 -11.98
C ARG A 96 8.30 -2.69 -10.92
N ILE A 97 7.76 -2.57 -9.73
CA ILE A 97 8.13 -3.41 -8.58
C ILE A 97 7.01 -4.35 -8.16
N VAL A 98 7.42 -5.46 -7.54
CA VAL A 98 6.53 -6.42 -6.90
C VAL A 98 6.62 -6.21 -5.39
N VAL A 99 5.49 -5.88 -4.78
CA VAL A 99 5.32 -5.60 -3.35
C VAL A 99 4.52 -6.75 -2.74
N ARG A 100 5.13 -7.44 -1.79
CA ARG A 100 4.43 -8.47 -1.00
C ARG A 100 3.76 -7.82 0.20
N GLY A 101 2.56 -8.27 0.53
CA GLY A 101 1.80 -7.71 1.62
C GLY A 101 0.84 -8.69 2.26
N GLY A 102 0.15 -8.20 3.28
CA GLY A 102 -0.91 -8.92 3.97
C GLY A 102 -2.03 -7.97 4.37
N VAL A 103 -3.26 -8.45 4.31
CA VAL A 103 -4.44 -7.76 4.80
C VAL A 103 -5.15 -8.66 5.79
N ARG A 104 -5.29 -8.19 7.03
CA ARG A 104 -6.07 -8.86 8.07
C ARG A 104 -7.47 -8.25 8.12
N PHE A 105 -8.47 -9.12 8.00
CA PHE A 105 -9.88 -8.80 8.17
C PHE A 105 -10.37 -9.45 9.45
N ASP A 106 -10.81 -8.65 10.42
CA ASP A 106 -11.57 -9.15 11.57
C ASP A 106 -13.04 -8.82 11.35
N ARG A 107 -13.91 -9.80 11.66
CA ARG A 107 -15.36 -9.64 11.58
C ARG A 107 -15.96 -9.50 12.96
N ASP A 108 -16.97 -8.63 13.05
CA ASP A 108 -17.88 -8.59 14.18
C ASP A 108 -18.74 -9.87 14.21
N LYS A 109 -18.90 -10.43 15.42
CA LYS A 109 -19.72 -11.61 15.69
C LYS A 109 -21.21 -11.34 15.51
N THR A 110 -21.66 -10.10 15.67
CA THR A 110 -23.09 -9.75 15.66
C THR A 110 -23.63 -9.41 14.27
N HIS A 111 -22.92 -8.58 13.49
CA HIS A 111 -23.38 -8.17 12.16
C HIS A 111 -22.71 -8.92 11.00
N HIS A 112 -21.74 -9.80 11.28
CA HIS A 112 -20.92 -10.52 10.29
C HIS A 112 -20.19 -9.63 9.28
N ARG A 113 -20.04 -8.34 9.61
CA ARG A 113 -19.31 -7.33 8.83
C ARG A 113 -17.87 -7.24 9.31
N VAL A 114 -16.99 -6.75 8.44
CA VAL A 114 -15.60 -6.45 8.79
C VAL A 114 -15.56 -5.16 9.61
N ASP A 115 -15.15 -5.26 10.88
CA ASP A 115 -15.00 -4.13 11.78
C ASP A 115 -13.55 -3.66 11.89
N LYS A 116 -12.57 -4.52 11.52
CA LYS A 116 -11.16 -4.14 11.46
C LYS A 116 -10.49 -4.63 10.19
N LEU A 117 -9.67 -3.76 9.61
CA LEU A 117 -8.91 -4.00 8.38
C LEU A 117 -7.47 -3.48 8.53
N TYR A 118 -6.52 -4.36 8.81
CA TYR A 118 -5.12 -3.97 8.93
C TYR A 118 -4.34 -4.41 7.69
N THR A 119 -3.66 -3.47 7.04
CA THR A 119 -2.86 -3.71 5.84
C THR A 119 -1.39 -3.46 6.13
N GLN A 120 -0.55 -4.41 5.73
CA GLN A 120 0.91 -4.28 5.73
C GLN A 120 1.45 -4.57 4.34
N MET A 121 2.38 -3.76 3.86
CA MET A 121 3.02 -3.92 2.55
C MET A 121 4.53 -3.68 2.68
N ASP A 122 5.33 -4.60 2.14
CA ASP A 122 6.78 -4.46 2.10
C ASP A 122 7.22 -3.70 0.85
N MET A 123 7.17 -2.38 0.95
CA MET A 123 7.63 -1.47 -0.10
C MET A 123 9.15 -1.29 -0.09
N LEU A 124 9.82 -1.57 1.04
CA LEU A 124 11.23 -1.26 1.22
C LEU A 124 12.14 -2.31 0.60
N SER A 125 11.84 -3.60 0.75
CA SER A 125 12.65 -4.66 0.14
C SER A 125 12.87 -4.49 -1.37
N PRO A 126 11.83 -4.24 -2.21
CA PRO A 126 12.06 -4.03 -3.64
C PRO A 126 12.81 -2.72 -3.94
N ILE A 127 12.57 -1.63 -3.21
CA ILE A 127 13.29 -0.36 -3.37
C ILE A 127 14.78 -0.54 -3.03
N LEU A 128 15.07 -1.17 -1.89
CA LEU A 128 16.44 -1.47 -1.45
C LEU A 128 17.16 -2.36 -2.45
N HIS A 129 16.47 -3.32 -3.05
CA HIS A 129 17.04 -4.17 -4.10
C HIS A 129 17.48 -3.35 -5.32
N LEU A 130 16.66 -2.41 -5.78
CA LEU A 130 16.98 -1.54 -6.93
C LEU A 130 18.21 -0.65 -6.67
N ILE A 131 18.28 -0.01 -5.49
CA ILE A 131 19.38 0.90 -5.17
C ILE A 131 20.68 0.16 -4.82
N ARG A 132 20.62 -1.05 -4.23
CA ARG A 132 21.80 -1.84 -3.86
C ARG A 132 22.63 -2.33 -5.05
N ILE A 133 22.12 -2.29 -6.28
CA ILE A 133 22.89 -2.56 -7.51
C ILE A 133 24.04 -1.52 -7.73
N LEU A 134 24.40 -0.70 -6.74
CA LEU A 134 25.40 0.37 -6.82
C LEU A 134 26.51 0.30 -5.76
N ILE A 135 26.48 -0.67 -4.83
CA ILE A 135 27.50 -0.85 -3.77
C ILE A 135 28.07 -2.26 -3.84
#